data_AF-A0A2S8RT28-F1
#
_entry.id   AF-A0A2S8RT28-F1
#
_cell.length_a   1.000
_cell.length_b   1.000
_cell.length_c   1.000
_cell.angle_alpha   90.00
_cell.angle_beta   90.00
_cell.angle_gamma   90.00
#
_symmetry.space_group_name_H-M   'P 1'
#
loop_
_entity.id
_entity.type
_entity.pdbx_description
1 polymer ?
#
loop_
_entity_poly.entity_id
_entity_poly.type
_entity_poly.pdbx_seq_one_letter_code
_entity_poly.pdbx_strand_id
1 'polypeptide(L)'
;MKTETLAREFLYNGAKLADPSPTFSLAQVRDFYGNTYPEIVNAEIEGPVVAGNKNVFTFRRAVGTKGTTDELITVRKKIGRVLQNCKHVAPAICAYLVEVERIAGAHVCPLLDEEVQFIDALYARYVKQAVAAEIAS
;
A
#
# COMPACT_ATOMS: atom_id res chain seq x y z
N MET A 1 0.15 32.29 28.00
CA MET A 1 -0.17 30.88 28.34
C MET A 1 1.10 30.06 28.16
N LYS A 2 1.55 29.34 29.19
CA LYS A 2 2.75 28.50 29.12
C LYS A 2 2.28 27.11 28.66
N THR A 3 2.49 26.78 27.39
CA THR A 3 2.14 25.47 26.84
C THR A 3 3.13 24.44 27.36
N GLU A 4 2.73 23.68 28.38
CA GLU A 4 3.46 22.50 28.81
C GLU A 4 3.40 21.47 27.67
N THR A 5 4.51 21.34 26.95
CA THR A 5 4.65 20.37 25.87
C THR A 5 5.05 19.04 26.50
N LEU A 6 4.15 18.04 26.45
CA LEU A 6 4.48 16.68 26.87
C LEU A 6 5.64 16.15 26.02
N ALA A 7 6.53 15.37 26.65
CA ALA A 7 7.67 14.78 25.97
C ALA A 7 7.21 13.91 24.79
N ARG A 8 7.86 14.04 23.65
CA ARG A 8 7.52 13.29 22.43
C ARG A 8 8.34 12.02 22.35
N GLU A 9 7.72 10.94 21.92
CA GLU A 9 8.38 9.67 21.61
C GLU A 9 7.95 9.23 20.21
N PHE A 10 8.88 8.73 19.41
CA PHE A 10 8.59 8.34 18.04
C PHE A 10 8.69 6.81 17.91
N LEU A 11 7.80 6.21 17.12
CA LEU A 11 7.78 4.78 16.86
C LEU A 11 7.94 4.52 15.36
N TYR A 12 8.81 3.59 15.00
CA TYR A 12 8.96 3.14 13.62
C TYR A 12 9.23 1.63 13.58
N ASN A 13 8.40 0.86 12.88
CA ASN A 13 8.53 -0.60 12.75
C ASN A 13 8.76 -1.34 14.10
N GLY A 14 8.06 -0.89 15.15
CA GLY A 14 8.20 -1.42 16.52
C GLY A 14 9.42 -0.90 17.30
N ALA A 15 10.33 -0.17 16.67
CA ALA A 15 11.45 0.49 17.34
C ALA A 15 11.06 1.85 17.91
N LYS A 16 11.60 2.18 19.09
CA LYS A 16 11.46 3.48 19.73
C LYS A 16 12.58 4.41 19.28
N LEU A 17 12.19 5.53 18.69
CA LEU A 17 13.05 6.61 18.25
C LEU A 17 12.94 7.78 19.24
N ALA A 18 14.09 8.34 19.61
CA ALA A 18 14.16 9.49 20.49
C ALA A 18 13.65 10.76 19.79
N ASP A 19 13.33 11.80 20.55
CA ASP A 19 13.09 13.12 19.95
C ASP A 19 14.45 13.80 19.71
N PRO A 20 14.86 14.06 18.45
CA PRO A 20 16.13 14.72 18.16
C PRO A 20 16.13 16.18 18.63
N SER A 21 14.97 16.83 18.69
CA SER A 21 14.84 18.17 19.26
C SER A 21 13.37 18.51 19.55
N PRO A 22 13.02 18.95 20.77
CA PRO A 22 11.67 19.41 21.10
C PRO A 22 11.18 20.60 20.27
N THR A 23 12.09 21.34 19.63
CA THR A 23 11.74 22.48 18.75
C THR A 23 11.40 22.06 17.33
N PHE A 24 11.73 20.83 16.92
CA PHE A 24 11.46 20.35 15.57
C PHE A 24 9.97 20.09 15.37
N SER A 25 9.45 20.43 14.20
CA SER A 25 8.15 19.93 13.76
C SER A 25 8.21 18.43 13.48
N LEU A 26 7.06 17.76 13.46
CA LEU A 26 6.99 16.33 13.15
C LEU A 26 7.60 15.98 11.79
N ALA A 27 7.43 16.86 10.79
CA ALA A 27 8.06 16.72 9.48
C ALA A 27 9.59 16.84 9.55
N GLN A 28 10.11 17.78 10.34
CA GLN A 28 11.57 17.90 10.53
C GLN A 28 12.15 16.69 11.27
N VAL A 29 11.43 16.11 12.23
CA VAL A 29 11.86 14.85 12.86
C VAL A 29 11.85 13.70 11.86
N ARG A 30 10.86 13.63 10.96
CA ARG A 30 10.83 12.66 9.85
C ARG A 30 12.03 12.80 8.94
N ASP A 31 12.34 14.02 8.52
CA ASP A 31 13.47 14.29 7.61
C ASP A 31 14.81 13.97 8.28
N PHE A 32 14.94 14.27 9.58
CA PHE A 32 16.11 13.88 10.38
C PHE A 32 16.31 12.36 10.37
N TYR A 33 15.26 11.60 10.65
CA TYR A 33 15.32 10.14 10.63
C TYR A 33 15.40 9.55 9.22
N GLY A 34 14.96 10.28 8.20
CA GLY A 34 15.12 9.93 6.79
C GLY A 34 16.57 9.77 6.36
N ASN A 35 17.51 10.47 7.00
CA ASN A 35 18.94 10.30 6.75
C ASN A 35 19.48 8.94 7.20
N THR A 36 18.87 8.33 8.22
CA THR A 36 19.27 7.01 8.76
C THR A 36 18.40 5.88 8.24
N TYR A 37 17.11 6.17 8.03
CA TYR A 37 16.08 5.25 7.55
C TYR A 37 15.42 5.89 6.32
N PRO A 38 15.99 5.69 5.10
CA PRO A 38 15.48 6.30 3.87
C PRO A 38 13.98 6.05 3.63
N GLU A 39 13.47 4.96 4.16
CA GLU A 39 12.07 4.56 4.06
C GLU A 39 11.11 5.38 4.96
N ILE A 40 11.64 6.17 5.90
CA ILE A 40 10.87 7.14 6.72
C ILE A 40 10.60 8.44 5.95
N VAL A 41 11.38 8.78 4.91
CA VAL A 41 11.24 10.05 4.16
C VAL A 41 9.81 10.27 3.66
N ASN A 42 9.16 9.20 3.20
CA ASN A 42 7.78 9.22 2.72
C ASN A 42 6.77 8.67 3.75
N ALA A 43 7.17 8.42 4.99
CA ALA A 43 6.26 7.91 6.01
C ALA A 43 5.16 8.91 6.36
N GLU A 44 3.96 8.39 6.58
CA GLU A 44 2.87 9.09 7.25
C GLU A 44 3.14 9.12 8.75
N ILE A 45 2.73 10.21 9.40
CA ILE A 45 2.91 10.41 10.83
C ILE A 45 1.54 10.24 11.48
N GLU A 46 1.40 9.20 12.30
CA GLU A 46 0.17 8.93 13.05
C GLU A 46 0.30 9.36 14.51
N GLY A 47 -0.84 9.71 15.11
CA GLY A 47 -0.93 10.15 16.50
C GLY A 47 -1.21 11.65 16.64
N PRO A 48 -1.03 12.21 17.85
CA PRO A 48 -0.39 11.60 19.01
C PRO A 48 -1.26 10.58 19.74
N VAL A 49 -0.64 9.48 20.18
CA VAL A 49 -1.20 8.58 21.20
C VAL A 49 -0.61 8.99 22.54
N VAL A 50 -1.48 9.38 23.49
CA VAL A 50 -1.04 9.75 24.84
C VAL A 50 -0.74 8.48 25.61
N ALA A 51 0.53 8.24 25.92
CA ALA A 51 0.99 7.10 26.71
C ALA A 51 1.65 7.63 27.99
N GLY A 52 0.88 7.72 29.08
CA GLY A 52 1.32 8.33 30.33
C GLY A 52 1.59 9.83 30.17
N ASN A 53 2.82 10.27 30.44
CA ASN A 53 3.24 11.67 30.31
C ASN A 53 3.96 11.98 28.97
N LYS A 54 3.69 11.17 27.93
CA LYS A 54 4.33 11.33 26.62
C LYS A 54 3.33 11.31 25.48
N ASN A 55 3.62 12.09 24.45
CA ASN A 55 2.95 12.03 23.16
C ASN A 55 3.74 11.11 22.24
N VAL A 56 3.13 9.97 21.90
CA VAL A 56 3.75 8.99 21.01
C VAL A 56 3.27 9.22 19.58
N PHE A 57 4.21 9.40 18.65
CA PHE A 57 3.96 9.54 17.23
C PHE A 57 4.52 8.33 16.50
N THR A 58 3.79 7.78 15.55
CA THR A 58 4.24 6.61 14.79
C THR A 58 4.53 7.01 13.35
N PHE A 59 5.76 6.77 12.90
CA PHE A 59 6.08 6.77 11.47
C PHE A 59 5.55 5.48 10.87
N ARG A 60 4.42 5.58 10.19
CA ARG A 60 3.94 4.50 9.35
C ARG A 60 4.58 4.70 7.98
N ARG A 61 5.43 3.75 7.57
CA ARG A 61 5.90 3.69 6.17
C ARG A 61 4.69 3.91 5.28
N ALA A 62 4.78 4.81 4.31
CA ALA A 62 3.79 4.86 3.25
C ALA A 62 3.92 3.57 2.45
N VAL A 63 3.24 2.53 2.92
CA VAL A 63 2.80 1.43 2.08
C VAL A 63 1.83 2.12 1.13
N GLY A 64 2.13 2.16 -0.17
CA GLY A 64 1.36 2.93 -1.13
C GLY A 64 -0.11 2.56 -1.07
N THR A 65 -0.92 3.32 -0.35
CA THR A 65 -2.37 3.16 -0.31
C THR A 65 -2.97 3.90 -1.49
N LYS A 66 -2.79 3.33 -2.68
CA LYS A 66 -3.73 3.58 -3.79
C LYS A 66 -4.75 2.45 -3.92
N GLY A 67 -5.18 1.89 -2.80
CA GLY A 67 -6.24 0.87 -2.79
C GLY A 67 -7.42 1.31 -1.94
N THR A 68 -8.09 2.42 -2.30
CA THR A 68 -9.46 2.61 -1.83
C THR A 68 -10.28 1.39 -2.28
N THR A 69 -11.32 1.05 -1.53
CA THR A 69 -12.29 -0.06 -1.72
C THR A 69 -12.77 -0.29 -3.18
N ASP A 70 -12.49 0.63 -4.09
CA ASP A 70 -12.63 0.54 -5.54
C ASP A 70 -11.62 -0.42 -6.23
N GLU A 71 -10.49 -0.76 -5.59
CA GLU A 71 -9.45 -1.58 -6.23
C GLU A 71 -9.74 -3.09 -6.18
N LEU A 72 -10.39 -3.61 -5.13
CA LEU A 72 -10.96 -4.98 -5.18
C LEU A 72 -12.09 -5.08 -6.23
N ILE A 73 -12.86 -4.00 -6.40
CA ILE A 73 -13.86 -3.85 -7.46
C ILE A 73 -13.19 -3.72 -8.84
N THR A 74 -11.96 -3.20 -8.91
CA THR A 74 -11.16 -3.05 -10.14
C THR A 74 -10.39 -4.32 -10.50
N VAL A 75 -9.75 -5.00 -9.55
CA VAL A 75 -8.99 -6.23 -9.71
C VAL A 75 -9.92 -7.37 -10.11
N ARG A 76 -11.06 -7.57 -9.43
CA ARG A 76 -12.04 -8.58 -9.87
C ARG A 76 -12.56 -8.32 -11.28
N LYS A 77 -12.86 -7.06 -11.62
CA LYS A 77 -13.23 -6.70 -13.01
C LYS A 77 -12.11 -7.00 -14.00
N LYS A 78 -10.84 -6.71 -13.65
CA LYS A 78 -9.66 -7.01 -14.48
C LYS A 78 -9.50 -8.52 -14.67
N ILE A 79 -9.61 -9.32 -13.61
CA ILE A 79 -9.58 -10.79 -13.68
C ILE A 79 -10.66 -11.30 -14.62
N GLY A 80 -11.92 -10.88 -14.42
CA GLY A 80 -13.03 -11.28 -15.30
C GLY A 80 -12.79 -10.94 -16.78
N ARG A 81 -12.19 -9.78 -17.08
CA ARG A 81 -11.83 -9.40 -18.45
C ARG A 81 -10.68 -10.23 -19.04
N VAL A 82 -9.69 -10.61 -18.24
CA VAL A 82 -8.61 -11.52 -18.67
C VAL A 82 -9.18 -12.92 -18.94
N LEU A 83 -10.04 -13.43 -18.05
CA LEU A 83 -10.70 -14.73 -18.21
C LEU A 83 -11.67 -14.75 -19.40
N GLN A 84 -12.30 -13.63 -19.79
CA GLN A 84 -13.06 -13.56 -21.05
C GLN A 84 -12.20 -13.78 -22.30
N ASN A 85 -10.87 -13.61 -22.19
CA ASN A 85 -9.90 -13.82 -23.26
C ASN A 85 -9.09 -15.12 -23.10
N CYS A 86 -9.61 -16.12 -22.37
CA CYS A 86 -8.91 -17.39 -22.07
C CYS A 86 -8.23 -18.06 -23.27
N LYS A 87 -8.77 -17.92 -24.49
CA LYS A 87 -8.18 -18.48 -25.73
C LYS A 87 -6.75 -18.01 -26.03
N HIS A 88 -6.34 -16.87 -25.47
CA HIS A 88 -5.00 -16.30 -25.65
C HIS A 88 -4.16 -16.32 -24.37
N VAL A 89 -4.71 -16.87 -23.28
CA VAL A 89 -4.08 -16.90 -21.95
C VAL A 89 -3.65 -18.33 -21.64
N ALA A 90 -2.48 -18.51 -21.02
CA ALA A 90 -2.01 -19.85 -20.68
C ALA A 90 -2.94 -20.51 -19.63
N PRO A 91 -3.26 -21.82 -19.74
CA PRO A 91 -4.17 -22.50 -18.82
C PRO A 91 -3.81 -22.36 -17.34
N ALA A 92 -2.51 -22.37 -17.01
CA ALA A 92 -2.02 -22.17 -15.65
C ALA A 92 -2.34 -20.78 -15.09
N ILE A 93 -2.30 -19.74 -15.94
CA ILE A 93 -2.67 -18.38 -15.54
C ILE A 93 -4.17 -18.31 -15.27
N CYS A 94 -5.00 -18.93 -16.12
CA CYS A 94 -6.44 -18.98 -15.88
C CYS A 94 -6.78 -19.70 -14.56
N ALA A 95 -6.13 -20.84 -14.28
CA ALA A 95 -6.32 -21.56 -13.03
C ALA A 95 -5.93 -20.73 -11.80
N TYR A 96 -4.81 -20.01 -11.87
CA TYR A 96 -4.37 -19.08 -10.83
C TYR A 96 -5.42 -17.98 -10.57
N LEU A 97 -5.89 -17.31 -11.64
CA LEU A 97 -6.85 -16.20 -11.52
C LEU A 97 -8.20 -16.64 -10.94
N VAL A 98 -8.67 -17.84 -11.26
CA VAL A 98 -9.88 -18.43 -10.67
C VAL A 98 -9.71 -18.65 -9.17
N GLU A 99 -8.55 -19.15 -8.75
CA GLU A 99 -8.27 -19.38 -7.33
C GLU A 99 -8.14 -18.06 -6.56
N VAL A 100 -7.52 -17.05 -7.16
CA VAL A 100 -7.45 -15.68 -6.63
C VAL A 100 -8.86 -15.10 -6.42
N GLU A 101 -9.77 -15.21 -7.39
CA GLU A 101 -11.15 -14.76 -7.19
C GLU A 101 -11.88 -15.52 -6.08
N ARG A 102 -11.64 -16.83 -5.97
CA ARG A 102 -12.22 -17.68 -4.93
C ARG A 102 -11.78 -17.24 -3.55
N ILE A 103 -10.48 -17.00 -3.36
CA ILE A 103 -9.88 -16.62 -2.07
C ILE A 103 -10.27 -15.18 -1.70
N ALA A 104 -10.11 -14.23 -2.64
CA ALA A 104 -10.44 -12.82 -2.41
C ALA A 104 -11.94 -12.61 -2.20
N GLY A 105 -12.79 -13.35 -2.92
CA GLY A 105 -14.25 -13.27 -2.81
C GLY A 105 -14.81 -13.86 -1.52
N ALA A 106 -14.08 -14.78 -0.88
CA ALA A 106 -14.47 -15.39 0.38
C ALA A 106 -14.10 -14.52 1.60
N HIS A 107 -13.48 -13.35 1.41
CA HIS A 107 -12.94 -12.50 2.48
C HIS A 107 -11.92 -13.20 3.40
N VAL A 108 -11.29 -14.28 2.91
CA VAL A 108 -10.42 -15.15 3.73
C VAL A 108 -9.01 -14.57 3.85
N CYS A 109 -8.51 -13.91 2.81
CA CYS A 109 -7.17 -13.32 2.77
C CYS A 109 -7.18 -12.11 1.82
N PRO A 110 -6.70 -10.93 2.24
CA PRO A 110 -6.47 -9.82 1.33
C PRO A 110 -5.35 -10.20 0.33
N LEU A 111 -5.41 -9.64 -0.88
CA LEU A 111 -4.35 -9.82 -1.87
C LEU A 111 -3.10 -9.04 -1.47
N LEU A 112 -1.94 -9.62 -1.75
CA LEU A 112 -0.66 -8.95 -1.62
C LEU A 112 -0.44 -7.95 -2.77
N ASP A 113 0.40 -6.94 -2.53
CA ASP A 113 0.72 -5.92 -3.53
C ASP A 113 1.32 -6.53 -4.81
N GLU A 114 2.13 -7.59 -4.66
CA GLU A 114 2.72 -8.32 -5.78
C GLU A 114 1.66 -9.02 -6.64
N GLU A 115 0.61 -9.56 -6.01
CA GLU A 115 -0.49 -10.23 -6.71
C GLU A 115 -1.32 -9.22 -7.51
N VAL A 116 -1.57 -8.03 -6.93
CA VAL A 116 -2.27 -6.94 -7.61
C VAL A 116 -1.48 -6.46 -8.82
N GLN A 117 -0.16 -6.24 -8.67
CA GLN A 117 0.72 -5.84 -9.78
C GLN A 117 0.76 -6.89 -10.90
N PHE A 118 0.79 -8.17 -10.54
CA PHE A 118 0.77 -9.26 -11.52
C PHE A 118 -0.54 -9.27 -12.32
N ILE A 119 -1.69 -9.13 -11.65
CA ILE A 119 -3.00 -9.06 -12.31
C ILE A 119 -3.10 -7.86 -13.25
N ASP A 120 -2.54 -6.72 -12.84
CA ASP A 120 -2.48 -5.51 -13.68
C ASP A 120 -1.65 -5.70 -14.95
N ALA A 121 -0.51 -6.37 -14.82
CA ALA A 121 0.33 -6.73 -15.97
C ALA A 121 -0.40 -7.68 -16.93
N LEU A 122 -1.12 -8.68 -16.40
CA LEU A 122 -1.93 -9.60 -17.21
C LEU A 122 -3.05 -8.86 -17.96
N TYR A 123 -3.76 -7.96 -17.29
CA TYR A 123 -4.81 -7.15 -17.91
C TYR A 123 -4.26 -6.26 -19.03
N ALA A 124 -3.11 -5.61 -18.80
CA ALA A 124 -2.47 -4.79 -19.83
C ALA A 124 -2.08 -5.61 -21.07
N ARG A 125 -1.52 -6.82 -20.86
CA ARG A 125 -1.05 -7.71 -21.92
C ARG A 125 -2.17 -8.36 -22.72
N TYR A 126 -3.20 -8.89 -22.04
CA TYR A 126 -4.21 -9.72 -22.70
C TYR A 126 -5.49 -8.98 -23.05
N VAL A 127 -5.71 -7.80 -22.48
CA VAL A 127 -6.92 -7.00 -22.72
C VAL A 127 -6.58 -5.68 -23.40
N LYS A 128 -5.70 -4.83 -22.83
CA LYS A 128 -5.38 -3.53 -23.45
C LYS A 128 -4.64 -3.66 -24.78
N GLN A 129 -3.64 -4.53 -24.87
CA GLN A 129 -2.92 -4.75 -26.14
C GLN A 129 -3.79 -5.43 -27.19
N ALA A 130 -4.71 -6.31 -26.80
CA ALA A 130 -5.66 -6.93 -27.72
C ALA A 130 -6.60 -5.89 -28.35
N VAL A 131 -7.15 -4.96 -27.56
CA VAL A 131 -7.99 -3.85 -28.05
C VAL A 131 -7.20 -2.91 -28.97
N ALA A 132 -5.93 -2.62 -28.66
CA ALA A 132 -5.09 -1.79 -29.52
C ALA A 132 -4.77 -2.44 -30.87
N ALA A 133 -4.59 -3.77 -30.90
CA ALA A 133 -4.36 -4.53 -32.13
C ALA A 133 -5.62 -4.65 -33.00
N GLU A 134 -6.81 -4.72 -32.38
CA GLU A 134 -8.11 -4.86 -33.07
C GLU A 134 -8.62 -3.54 -33.65
N ILE A 135 -8.24 -2.39 -33.09
CA ILE A 135 -8.54 -1.04 -33.62
C ILE A 135 -7.59 -0.63 -34.76
N ALA A 136 -6.42 -1.25 -34.83
CA ALA A 136 -5.40 -0.96 -35.85
C ALA A 136 -5.51 -1.84 -37.11
N SER A 137 -6.51 -2.72 -37.18
CA SER A 137 -6.83 -3.57 -38.34
C SER A 137 -8.12 -3.13 -39.02
#